data_AF-A0A941YBW0-F1
#
_entry.id   AF-A0A941YBW0-F1
#
_cell.length_a   1.000
_cell.length_b   1.000
_cell.length_c   1.000
_cell.angle_alpha   90.00
_cell.angle_beta   90.00
_cell.angle_gamma   90.00
#
_symmetry.space_group_name_H-M   'P 1'
#
loop_
_entity.id
_entity.type
_entity.pdbx_description
1 polymer ?
#
loop_
_entity_poly.entity_id
_entity_poly.type
_entity_poly.pdbx_seq_one_letter_code
_entity_poly.pdbx_strand_id
1 'polypeptide(L)' 'MKATPVAFTNDKGELLCPVNGDVVASPDKAAGFQDYEGKRYYFCCAGCPDKFKADPAKYADGKALKKL' A
#
# COMPACT_ATOMS: atom_id res chain seq x y z
N MET A 1 -1.09 4.68 -21.54
CA MET A 1 -1.94 4.21 -20.42
C MET A 1 -1.46 4.94 -19.17
N LYS A 2 -2.27 5.77 -18.52
CA LYS A 2 -1.79 6.59 -17.39
C LYS A 2 -1.59 5.68 -16.19
N ALA A 3 -0.35 5.48 -15.76
CA ALA A 3 -0.05 4.79 -14.52
C ALA A 3 -0.69 5.58 -13.37
N THR A 4 -1.61 4.96 -12.62
CA THR A 4 -2.14 5.54 -11.38
C THR A 4 -0.95 5.80 -10.45
N PRO A 5 -0.83 7.00 -9.85
CA PRO A 5 0.27 7.30 -8.95
C PRO A 5 0.27 6.29 -7.80
N VAL A 6 1.43 5.70 -7.57
CA VAL A 6 1.60 4.72 -6.49
C VAL A 6 1.78 5.47 -5.18
N ALA A 7 0.91 5.17 -4.22
CA ALA A 7 0.72 6.03 -3.06
C ALA A 7 1.78 5.86 -1.97
N PHE A 8 2.35 4.66 -1.87
CA PHE A 8 2.95 4.20 -0.62
C PHE A 8 4.34 3.62 -0.87
N THR A 9 5.33 4.51 -0.78
CA THR A 9 6.76 4.21 -0.94
C THR A 9 7.55 4.76 0.25
N ASN A 10 8.66 4.13 0.60
CA ASN A 10 9.63 4.69 1.55
C ASN A 10 10.51 5.77 0.91
N ASP A 11 11.41 6.39 1.69
CA ASP A 11 12.39 7.38 1.22
C ASP A 11 13.35 6.85 0.15
N LYS A 12 13.48 5.52 0.03
CA LYS A 12 14.28 4.85 -1.02
C LYS A 12 13.49 4.58 -2.30
N GLY A 13 12.19 4.91 -2.34
CA GLY A 13 11.31 4.65 -3.47
C GLY A 13 10.82 3.20 -3.58
N GLU A 14 11.02 2.37 -2.54
CA GLU A 14 10.50 1.01 -2.50
C GLU A 14 9.03 1.01 -2.11
N LEU A 15 8.23 0.19 -2.78
CA LEU A 15 6.81 0.04 -2.45
C LEU A 15 6.66 -0.61 -1.09
N LEU A 16 5.81 -0.03 -0.25
CA LEU A 16 5.51 -0.58 1.06
C LEU A 16 4.05 -1.02 1.13
N CYS A 17 3.81 -2.09 1.89
CA CYS A 17 2.48 -2.52 2.26
C CYS A 17 1.95 -1.55 3.33
N PRO A 18 0.85 -0.81 3.09
CA PRO A 18 0.35 0.17 4.06
C PRO A 18 -0.23 -0.47 5.34
N VAL A 19 -0.47 -1.79 5.33
CA VAL A 19 -1.04 -2.51 6.46
C VAL A 19 0.01 -2.91 7.49
N ASN A 20 1.13 -3.50 7.02
CA ASN A 20 2.17 -4.05 7.90
C ASN A 20 3.53 -3.34 7.75
N GLY A 21 3.75 -2.59 6.67
CA GLY A 21 5.01 -1.90 6.38
C GLY A 21 6.04 -2.72 5.63
N ASP A 22 5.74 -3.97 5.28
CA ASP A 22 6.64 -4.82 4.50
C ASP A 22 6.86 -4.29 3.08
N VAL A 23 8.07 -4.49 2.56
CA VAL A 23 8.40 -4.16 1.17
C VAL A 23 7.61 -5.05 0.21
N VAL A 24 6.96 -4.42 -0.76
CA VAL A 24 6.32 -5.05 -1.91
C VAL A 24 7.30 -4.99 -3.06
N ALA A 25 7.77 -6.14 -3.55
CA ALA A 25 8.84 -6.21 -4.54
C ALA A 25 8.54 -5.40 -5.81
N SER A 26 7.29 -5.45 -6.31
CA SER A 26 6.83 -4.70 -7.49
C SER A 26 5.29 -4.69 -7.55
N PRO A 27 4.66 -3.76 -8.29
CA PRO A 27 3.22 -3.77 -8.56
C PRO A 27 2.72 -5.11 -9.09
N ASP A 28 3.45 -5.70 -10.03
CA ASP A 28 3.13 -6.95 -10.71
C ASP A 28 3.30 -8.19 -9.81
N LYS A 29 4.09 -8.05 -8.73
CA LYS A 29 4.34 -9.10 -7.74
C LYS A 29 3.51 -8.91 -6.47
N ALA A 30 2.71 -7.85 -6.39
CA ALA A 30 1.86 -7.61 -5.25
C ALA A 30 0.79 -8.70 -5.16
N ALA A 31 0.47 -9.13 -3.94
CA ALA A 31 -0.62 -10.08 -3.71
C ALA A 31 -2.00 -9.48 -4.04
N GLY A 32 -2.07 -8.15 -4.13
CA GLY A 32 -3.24 -7.41 -4.58
C GLY A 32 -2.96 -5.91 -4.55
N PHE A 33 -3.94 -5.14 -5.02
CA PHE A 33 -3.94 -3.69 -4.94
C PHE A 33 -5.32 -3.14 -4.59
N GLN A 34 -5.36 -1.92 -4.08
CA GLN A 34 -6.58 -1.14 -3.93
C GLN A 34 -6.34 0.32 -4.33
N ASP A 35 -7.38 0.93 -4.90
CA ASP A 35 -7.38 2.32 -5.29
C ASP A 35 -8.16 3.12 -4.24
N TYR A 36 -7.50 4.09 -3.61
CA TYR A 36 -8.09 4.95 -2.58
C TYR A 36 -7.62 6.39 -2.79
N GLU A 37 -8.57 7.33 -2.78
CA GLU A 37 -8.32 8.77 -3.04
C GLU A 37 -7.50 9.05 -4.32
N GLY A 38 -7.76 8.28 -5.38
CA GLY A 38 -7.06 8.45 -6.66
C GLY A 38 -5.61 7.94 -6.68
N LYS A 39 -5.17 7.26 -5.62
CA LYS A 39 -3.86 6.61 -5.55
C LYS A 39 -4.00 5.11 -5.45
N ARG A 40 -3.03 4.37 -6.00
CA ARG A 40 -2.99 2.90 -5.93
C ARG A 40 -2.06 2.43 -4.82
N TYR A 41 -2.59 1.56 -3.96
CA TYR A 41 -1.90 0.91 -2.86
C TYR A 41 -1.68 -0.56 -3.18
N TYR A 42 -0.47 -1.06 -2.97
CA TYR A 42 -0.11 -2.46 -3.21
C TYR A 42 0.14 -3.19 -1.90
N PHE A 43 -0.07 -4.50 -1.92
CA PHE A 43 -0.02 -5.31 -0.71
C PHE A 43 0.96 -6.48 -0.81
N CYS A 44 1.64 -6.76 0.31
CA CYS A 44 2.58 -7.88 0.41
C CYS A 44 1.88 -9.25 0.53
N CYS A 45 0.61 -9.27 0.95
CA CYS A 45 -0.09 -10.48 1.33
C CYS A 45 -1.56 -10.49 0.90
N ALA A 46 -2.16 -11.66 0.67
CA ALA A 46 -3.55 -11.78 0.22
C ALA A 46 -4.58 -11.30 1.26
N GLY A 47 -4.24 -11.30 2.55
CA GLY A 47 -5.13 -10.80 3.62
C GLY A 47 -4.99 -9.29 3.91
N CYS A 48 -4.02 -8.64 3.29
CA CYS A 48 -3.75 -7.21 3.46
C CYS A 48 -4.82 -6.32 2.75
N PRO A 49 -5.30 -6.65 1.53
CA PRO A 49 -6.41 -5.93 0.89
C PRO A 49 -7.67 -5.83 1.76
N ASP A 50 -8.10 -6.92 2.42
CA ASP A 50 -9.31 -6.92 3.25
C ASP A 50 -9.16 -6.02 4.47
N LYS A 51 -7.99 -6.06 5.13
CA LYS A 51 -7.68 -5.14 6.24
C LYS A 51 -7.70 -3.70 5.77
N PHE A 52 -7.09 -3.40 4.63
CA PHE A 52 -7.10 -2.07 4.05
C PHE A 52 -8.51 -1.60 3.69
N LYS A 53 -9.36 -2.46 3.11
CA LYS A 53 -10.76 -2.13 2.79
C LYS A 53 -11.60 -1.86 4.04
N ALA A 54 -11.31 -2.51 5.16
CA ALA A 54 -12.03 -2.31 6.40
C ALA A 54 -11.82 -0.91 7.00
N ASP A 55 -10.61 -0.35 6.85
CA ASP A 55 -10.28 1.00 7.35
C ASP A 55 -9.17 1.66 6.52
N PRO A 56 -9.45 2.08 5.27
CA PRO A 56 -8.42 2.55 4.35
C PRO A 56 -7.78 3.85 4.82
N ALA A 57 -8.55 4.75 5.45
CA ALA A 57 -8.05 6.00 6.00
C ALA A 57 -6.94 5.77 7.04
N LYS A 58 -7.08 4.76 7.91
CA LYS A 58 -6.07 4.42 8.91
C LYS A 58 -4.72 4.00 8.31
N TYR A 59 -4.75 3.31 7.17
CA TYR A 59 -3.55 2.77 6.51
C TYR A 59 -2.99 3.72 5.44
N ALA A 60 -3.84 4.46 4.75
CA ALA A 60 -3.49 5.37 3.65
C ALA A 60 -2.58 6.53 4.09
N ASP A 61 -2.75 7.02 5.33
CA ASP A 61 -1.95 8.11 5.91
C ASP A 61 -0.60 7.66 6.49
N GLY A 62 -0.28 6.36 6.44
CA GLY A 62 0.93 5.82 7.06
C GLY A 62 1.00 6.01 8.59
N LYS A 63 -0.06 6.52 9.23
CA LYS A 63 -0.18 6.63 10.69
C LYS A 63 -0.06 5.27 11.36
N ALA A 64 -0.50 4.20 10.71
CA ALA A 64 -0.31 2.83 11.17
C ALA A 64 1.17 2.41 11.27
N LEU A 65 2.06 3.01 10.47
CA LEU A 65 3.50 2.71 10.43
C LEU A 65 4.38 3.72 11.18
N LYS A 66 3.79 4.82 11.67
CA LYS A 66 4.51 5.95 12.32
C LYS A 66 5.02 5.63 13.75
N LYS A 67 5.33 4.35 14.01
CA LYS A 67 5.98 3.87 15.24
C LYS A 67 7.32 3.18 14.93
N LEU A 68 8.00 3.66 13.89
CA LEU A 68 9.39 3.34 13.55
C LEU A 68 10.23 4.61 13.69
#